data_AF-A0A151EJW1-F1
#
_entry.id   AF-A0A151EJW1-F1
#
_cell.length_a   1.000
_cell.length_b   1.000
_cell.length_c   1.000
_cell.angle_alpha   90.00
_cell.angle_beta   90.00
_cell.angle_gamma   90.00
#
_symmetry.space_group_name_H-M   'P 1'
#
loop_
_entity.id
_entity.type
_entity.pdbx_description
1 polymer ?
#
loop_
_entity_poly.entity_id
_entity_poly.type
_entity_poly.pdbx_seq_one_letter_code
_entity_poly.pdbx_strand_id
1 'polypeptide(L)'
;MKQIPINQDETSSLNKKAIKLIVFLIILGIITGLILSILFTNEANERIERIVDWREPFPPDADYENELLTFSDIFLPSFGVIIVCISSYLLLGLIFVYIKIFLKTGSKYIVGLLFFLTPLFVQSVFSVNTLRSLFVSSAIPYFHIRESIGFGFGGLGGILVMISIFEIVGLTILLYLSNE
;
A
#
# COMPACT_ATOMS: atom_id res chain seq x y z
N MET A 1 44.94 -20.72 -3.65
CA MET A 1 43.78 -19.84 -3.35
C MET A 1 43.80 -19.53 -1.86
N LYS A 2 44.09 -18.28 -1.47
CA LYS A 2 43.95 -17.84 -0.08
C LYS A 2 42.46 -17.62 0.17
N GLN A 3 41.82 -18.47 0.97
CA GLN A 3 40.49 -18.18 1.50
C GLN A 3 40.63 -16.95 2.39
N ILE A 4 40.03 -15.84 1.98
CA ILE A 4 39.89 -14.65 2.81
C ILE A 4 38.95 -15.06 3.94
N PRO A 5 39.35 -15.00 5.22
CA PRO A 5 38.46 -15.34 6.31
C PRO A 5 37.30 -14.33 6.31
N ILE A 6 36.09 -14.81 6.02
CA ILE A 6 34.86 -14.03 6.16
C ILE A 6 34.67 -13.83 7.66
N ASN A 7 34.84 -12.60 8.12
CA ASN A 7 34.75 -12.23 9.52
C ASN A 7 33.26 -12.30 9.94
N GLN A 8 32.86 -13.39 10.60
CA GLN A 8 31.46 -13.71 10.94
C GLN A 8 30.78 -12.63 11.81
N ASP A 9 31.56 -11.80 12.51
CA ASP A 9 31.03 -10.74 13.38
C ASP A 9 30.54 -9.51 12.60
N GLU A 10 31.14 -9.19 11.45
CA GLU A 10 30.72 -8.05 10.62
C GLU A 10 29.40 -8.33 9.89
N THR A 11 29.23 -9.55 9.36
CA THR A 11 28.00 -9.98 8.64
C THR A 11 26.79 -10.04 9.58
N SER A 12 26.98 -10.54 10.80
CA SER A 12 25.98 -10.50 11.88
C SER A 12 25.48 -9.07 12.18
N SER A 13 26.38 -8.09 12.17
CA SER A 13 26.05 -6.69 12.46
C SER A 13 25.32 -5.98 11.31
N LEU A 14 25.67 -6.29 10.06
CA LEU A 14 25.04 -5.74 8.85
C LEU A 14 23.60 -6.24 8.70
N ASN A 15 23.39 -7.54 8.89
CA ASN A 15 22.06 -8.15 8.84
C ASN A 15 21.10 -7.53 9.87
N LYS A 16 21.59 -7.21 11.07
CA LYS A 16 20.79 -6.53 12.11
C LYS A 16 20.38 -5.11 11.71
N LYS A 17 21.23 -4.36 11.00
CA LYS A 17 20.90 -3.00 10.54
C LYS A 17 19.84 -3.03 9.43
N ALA A 18 19.99 -3.94 8.46
CA ALA A 18 19.03 -4.12 7.38
C ALA A 18 17.64 -4.51 7.92
N ILE A 19 17.58 -5.51 8.80
CA ILE A 19 16.34 -5.95 9.44
C ILE A 19 15.70 -4.80 10.24
N LYS A 20 16.50 -4.06 11.03
CA LYS A 20 15.99 -2.92 11.80
C LYS A 20 15.38 -1.84 10.89
N LEU A 21 16.00 -1.55 9.75
CA LEU A 21 15.48 -0.60 8.77
C LEU A 21 14.16 -1.08 8.17
N ILE A 22 14.09 -2.35 7.74
CA ILE A 22 12.88 -2.95 7.16
C ILE A 22 11.73 -2.90 8.16
N VAL A 23 11.96 -3.35 9.40
CA VAL A 23 10.94 -3.33 10.46
C VAL A 23 10.47 -1.90 10.74
N PHE A 24 11.38 -0.93 10.79
CA PHE A 24 11.04 0.48 10.97
C PHE A 24 10.14 1.01 9.84
N LEU A 25 10.45 0.70 8.58
CA LEU A 25 9.66 1.11 7.42
C LEU A 25 8.27 0.47 7.41
N ILE A 26 8.17 -0.81 7.79
CA ILE A 26 6.88 -1.51 7.93
C ILE A 26 6.03 -0.84 9.00
N ILE A 27 6.59 -0.52 10.16
CA ILE A 27 5.87 0.16 11.25
C ILE A 27 5.34 1.52 10.77
N LEU A 28 6.16 2.31 10.07
CA LEU A 28 5.72 3.59 9.49
C LEU A 28 4.59 3.41 8.47
N GLY A 29 4.69 2.41 7.60
CA GLY A 29 3.64 2.06 6.64
C GLY A 29 2.33 1.67 7.32
N ILE A 30 2.38 0.90 8.41
CA ILE A 30 1.20 0.52 9.18
C ILE A 30 0.56 1.75 9.83
N ILE A 31 1.35 2.59 10.52
CA ILE A 31 0.83 3.79 11.21
C ILE A 31 0.14 4.72 10.21
N THR A 32 0.80 5.01 9.08
CA THR A 32 0.22 5.87 8.04
C THR A 32 -0.98 5.24 7.34
N GLY A 33 -0.94 3.93 7.08
CA GLY A 33 -2.07 3.19 6.53
C GLY A 33 -3.30 3.23 7.42
N LEU A 34 -3.13 3.11 8.74
CA LEU A 34 -4.22 3.25 9.71
C LEU A 34 -4.79 4.66 9.73
N ILE A 35 -3.93 5.70 9.76
CA ILE A 35 -4.38 7.10 9.72
C ILE A 35 -5.18 7.38 8.45
N LEU A 36 -4.67 6.95 7.28
CA LEU A 36 -5.37 7.15 6.01
C LEU A 36 -6.68 6.36 5.93
N SER A 37 -6.71 5.13 6.47
CA SER A 37 -7.94 4.33 6.51
C SER A 37 -9.03 5.02 7.34
N ILE A 38 -8.68 5.62 8.48
CA ILE A 38 -9.62 6.41 9.29
C ILE A 38 -10.13 7.63 8.51
N LEU A 39 -9.23 8.38 7.85
CA LEU A 39 -9.62 9.54 7.03
C LEU A 39 -10.55 9.16 5.88
N PHE A 40 -10.25 8.07 5.17
CA PHE A 40 -11.06 7.61 4.04
C PHE A 40 -12.41 7.05 4.47
N THR A 41 -12.47 6.37 5.63
CA THR A 41 -13.73 5.89 6.20
C THR A 41 -14.63 7.06 6.61
N ASN A 42 -14.07 8.08 7.26
CA ASN A 42 -14.83 9.27 7.63
C ASN A 42 -15.35 10.01 6.38
N GLU A 43 -14.52 10.17 5.35
CA GLU A 43 -14.95 10.79 4.09
C GLU A 43 -16.05 9.97 3.39
N ALA A 44 -15.96 8.64 3.40
CA ALA A 44 -16.99 7.77 2.85
C ALA A 44 -18.32 7.93 3.61
N ASN A 45 -18.28 7.94 4.95
CA ASN A 45 -19.46 8.15 5.79
C ASN A 45 -20.12 9.51 5.53
N GLU A 46 -19.35 10.61 5.49
CA GLU A 46 -19.87 11.94 5.17
C GLU A 46 -20.52 12.04 3.78
N ARG A 47 -20.05 11.24 2.81
CA ARG A 47 -20.65 11.20 1.47
C ARG A 47 -21.93 10.39 1.47
N ILE A 48 -21.98 9.27 2.19
CA ILE A 48 -23.19 8.45 2.35
C ILE A 48 -24.27 9.26 3.06
N GLU A 49 -23.95 9.91 4.18
CA GLU A 49 -24.88 10.75 4.93
C GLU A 49 -25.47 11.85 4.04
N ARG A 50 -24.64 12.54 3.24
CA ARG A 50 -25.14 13.51 2.26
C ARG A 50 -26.11 12.86 1.27
N ILE A 51 -25.77 11.72 0.67
CA ILE A 51 -26.65 11.07 -0.32
C ILE A 51 -28.00 10.67 0.30
N VAL A 52 -28.00 10.25 1.58
CA VAL A 52 -29.22 9.93 2.33
C VAL A 52 -30.04 11.19 2.61
N ASP A 53 -29.42 12.30 3.01
CA ASP A 53 -30.10 13.56 3.36
C ASP A 53 -30.73 14.25 2.13
N TRP A 54 -30.19 14.05 0.94
CA TRP A 54 -30.76 14.55 -0.34
C TRP A 54 -31.89 13.66 -0.90
N ARG A 55 -32.15 12.48 -0.33
CA ARG A 55 -33.32 11.66 -0.69
C ARG A 55 -34.54 12.12 0.11
N GLU A 56 -35.38 12.96 -0.51
CA GLU A 56 -36.79 13.07 -0.12
C GLU A 56 -37.46 11.67 -0.09
N PRO A 57 -38.54 11.46 0.68
CA PRO A 57 -39.17 10.14 0.85
C PRO A 57 -39.80 9.65 -0.47
N PHE A 58 -39.01 8.95 -1.27
CA PHE A 58 -39.44 8.27 -2.49
C PHE A 58 -40.02 6.88 -2.14
N PRO A 59 -40.84 6.29 -3.05
CA PRO A 59 -41.99 5.44 -2.71
C PRO A 59 -41.65 4.13 -1.97
N PRO A 60 -42.63 3.53 -1.27
CA PRO A 60 -42.44 2.47 -0.28
C PRO A 60 -41.92 1.13 -0.81
N ASP A 61 -41.77 1.00 -2.13
CA ASP A 61 -41.63 -0.29 -2.82
C ASP A 61 -40.21 -0.56 -3.36
N ALA A 62 -39.25 0.29 -3.02
CA ALA A 62 -37.85 0.03 -3.33
C ALA A 62 -37.16 -0.51 -2.08
N ASP A 63 -37.06 -1.84 -1.98
CA ASP A 63 -36.21 -2.56 -1.03
C ASP A 63 -34.73 -2.22 -1.30
N TYR A 64 -34.34 -1.00 -0.97
CA TYR A 64 -32.95 -0.65 -0.77
C TYR A 64 -32.65 -0.91 0.70
N GLU A 65 -32.06 -2.06 0.99
CA GLU A 65 -31.38 -2.29 2.26
C GLU A 65 -30.38 -1.15 2.46
N ASN A 66 -30.77 -0.16 3.28
CA ASN A 66 -29.90 0.87 3.81
C ASN A 66 -28.98 0.20 4.85
N GLU A 67 -28.14 -0.72 4.41
CA GLU A 67 -27.11 -1.26 5.28
C GLU A 67 -25.98 -0.22 5.36
N LEU A 68 -25.90 0.44 6.52
CA LEU A 68 -24.66 0.99 7.03
C LEU A 68 -23.50 0.06 6.66
N LEU A 69 -22.39 0.62 6.17
CA LEU A 69 -21.20 -0.12 5.75
C LEU A 69 -20.94 -1.31 6.67
N THR A 70 -21.11 -2.52 6.15
CA THR A 70 -20.91 -3.75 6.91
C THR A 70 -19.43 -3.82 7.30
N PHE A 71 -19.10 -4.48 8.42
CA PHE A 71 -17.71 -4.60 8.89
C PHE A 71 -16.72 -5.06 7.79
N SER A 72 -17.20 -5.91 6.87
CA SER A 72 -16.46 -6.37 5.69
C SER A 72 -16.11 -5.24 4.70
N ASP A 73 -17.00 -4.27 4.52
CA ASP A 73 -16.84 -3.13 3.61
C ASP A 73 -15.85 -2.07 4.11
N ILE A 74 -15.48 -2.14 5.38
CA ILE A 74 -14.49 -1.25 6.00
C ILE A 74 -13.16 -1.98 6.15
N PHE A 75 -13.20 -3.24 6.56
CA PHE A 75 -12.00 -4.01 6.88
C PHE A 75 -11.12 -4.28 5.65
N LEU A 76 -11.70 -4.78 4.56
CA LEU A 76 -10.96 -5.13 3.35
C LEU A 76 -10.28 -3.92 2.69
N PRO A 77 -10.99 -2.79 2.52
CA PRO A 77 -10.36 -1.57 2.02
C PRO A 77 -9.26 -1.02 2.94
N SER A 78 -9.48 -1.05 4.26
CA SER A 78 -8.48 -0.61 5.24
C SER A 78 -7.21 -1.45 5.18
N PHE A 79 -7.37 -2.77 5.07
CA PHE A 79 -6.25 -3.68 4.89
C PHE A 79 -5.47 -3.40 3.60
N GLY A 80 -6.18 -3.11 2.50
CA GLY A 80 -5.55 -2.74 1.25
C GLY A 80 -4.73 -1.45 1.34
N VAL A 81 -5.25 -0.42 2.02
CA VAL A 81 -4.52 0.84 2.25
C VAL A 81 -3.26 0.60 3.07
N ILE A 82 -3.34 -0.21 4.13
CA ILE A 82 -2.17 -0.57 4.94
C ILE A 82 -1.10 -1.25 4.08
N ILE A 83 -1.47 -2.22 3.26
CA ILE A 83 -0.53 -2.94 2.38
C ILE A 83 0.15 -1.98 1.39
N VAL A 84 -0.62 -1.14 0.71
CA VAL A 84 -0.06 -0.19 -0.27
C VAL A 84 0.87 0.82 0.44
N CYS A 85 0.49 1.30 1.62
CA CYS A 85 1.37 2.17 2.42
C CYS A 85 2.68 1.48 2.81
N ILE A 86 2.63 0.22 3.26
CA ILE A 86 3.87 -0.54 3.56
C ILE A 86 4.74 -0.63 2.30
N SER A 87 4.16 -0.97 1.14
CA SER A 87 4.89 -1.02 -0.12
C SER A 87 5.54 0.33 -0.46
N SER A 88 4.78 1.43 -0.36
CA SER A 88 5.29 2.79 -0.59
C SER A 88 6.50 3.14 0.29
N TYR A 89 6.44 2.81 1.59
CA TYR A 89 7.54 3.09 2.52
C TYR A 89 8.76 2.21 2.27
N LEU A 90 8.58 0.93 1.96
CA LEU A 90 9.68 0.04 1.58
C LEU A 90 10.36 0.53 0.30
N LEU A 91 9.57 0.94 -0.69
CA LEU A 91 10.08 1.46 -1.96
C LEU A 91 10.83 2.79 -1.78
N LEU A 92 10.30 3.70 -0.97
CA LEU A 92 10.98 4.94 -0.60
C LEU A 92 12.31 4.66 0.11
N GLY A 93 12.31 3.71 1.05
CA GLY A 93 13.52 3.27 1.73
C GLY A 93 14.56 2.69 0.77
N LEU A 94 14.11 1.90 -0.21
CA LEU A 94 14.97 1.30 -1.22
C LEU A 94 15.60 2.37 -2.13
N ILE A 95 14.79 3.34 -2.59
CA ILE A 95 15.28 4.50 -3.36
C ILE A 95 16.35 5.24 -2.57
N PHE A 96 16.11 5.50 -1.28
CA PHE A 96 17.08 6.19 -0.43
C PHE A 96 18.40 5.42 -0.29
N VAL A 97 18.33 4.10 -0.10
CA VAL A 97 19.52 3.24 -0.05
C VAL A 97 20.28 3.31 -1.37
N TYR A 98 19.60 3.20 -2.52
CA TYR A 98 20.27 3.26 -3.82
C TYR A 98 20.86 4.64 -4.13
N ILE A 99 20.20 5.73 -3.74
CA ILE A 99 20.79 7.08 -3.84
C ILE A 99 22.09 7.14 -3.04
N LYS A 100 22.11 6.61 -1.82
CA LYS A 100 23.31 6.58 -0.98
C LYS A 100 24.43 5.76 -1.62
N ILE A 101 24.12 4.59 -2.18
CA ILE A 101 25.12 3.76 -2.88
C ILE A 101 25.62 4.48 -4.15
N PHE A 102 24.74 5.15 -4.89
CA PHE A 102 25.10 5.94 -6.06
C PHE A 102 26.08 7.06 -5.71
N LEU A 103 25.81 7.83 -4.65
CA LEU A 103 26.71 8.89 -4.19
C LEU A 103 28.08 8.35 -3.77
N LYS A 104 28.15 7.12 -3.28
CA LYS A 104 29.42 6.49 -2.87
C LYS A 104 30.20 5.87 -4.03
N THR A 105 29.51 5.30 -5.01
CA THR A 105 30.15 4.49 -6.08
C THR A 105 30.20 5.20 -7.44
N GLY A 106 29.35 6.20 -7.69
CA GLY A 106 29.22 6.86 -8.99
C GLY A 106 28.79 5.95 -10.13
N SER A 107 28.26 4.75 -9.83
CA SER A 107 27.97 3.74 -10.84
C SER A 107 26.75 4.10 -11.69
N LYS A 108 26.95 4.13 -13.03
CA LYS A 108 25.86 4.36 -14.02
C LYS A 108 24.77 3.29 -13.94
N TYR A 109 25.09 2.08 -13.50
CA TYR A 109 24.11 1.00 -13.32
C TYR A 109 23.05 1.36 -12.27
N ILE A 110 23.46 1.99 -11.17
CA ILE A 110 22.54 2.38 -10.09
C ILE A 110 21.58 3.48 -10.55
N VAL A 111 22.04 4.37 -11.43
CA VAL A 111 21.17 5.39 -12.04
C VAL A 111 20.06 4.75 -12.86
N GLY A 112 20.38 3.71 -13.64
CA GLY A 112 19.37 2.94 -14.38
C GLY A 112 18.34 2.27 -13.46
N LEU A 113 18.80 1.73 -12.34
CA LEU A 113 17.92 1.14 -11.34
C LEU A 113 17.01 2.19 -10.66
N LEU A 114 17.55 3.36 -10.32
CA LEU A 114 16.77 4.49 -9.78
C LEU A 114 15.72 5.01 -10.78
N PHE A 115 16.07 5.04 -12.07
CA PHE A 115 15.14 5.37 -13.14
C PHE A 115 13.97 4.38 -13.22
N PHE A 116 14.19 3.10 -12.91
CA PHE A 116 13.14 2.08 -12.84
C PHE A 116 12.32 2.17 -11.54
N LEU A 117 12.94 2.47 -10.41
CA LEU A 117 12.28 2.59 -9.10
C LEU A 117 11.37 3.83 -8.99
N THR A 118 11.72 4.92 -9.69
CA THR A 118 10.94 6.18 -9.66
C THR A 118 9.50 6.02 -10.16
N PRO A 119 9.23 5.45 -11.36
CA PRO A 119 7.86 5.24 -11.82
C PRO A 119 7.09 4.25 -10.94
N LEU A 120 7.73 3.23 -10.38
CA LEU A 120 7.11 2.35 -9.38
C LEU A 120 6.65 3.14 -8.15
N PHE A 121 7.46 4.11 -7.71
CA PHE A 121 7.11 4.95 -6.56
C PHE A 121 5.91 5.84 -6.86
N VAL A 122 5.93 6.47 -8.04
CA VAL A 122 4.80 7.27 -8.52
C VAL A 122 3.54 6.41 -8.63
N GLN A 123 3.63 5.19 -9.18
CA GLN A 123 2.52 4.24 -9.24
C GLN A 123 1.98 3.92 -7.84
N SER A 124 2.86 3.65 -6.86
CA SER A 124 2.47 3.35 -5.48
C SER A 124 1.68 4.50 -4.84
N VAL A 125 2.10 5.75 -5.06
CA VAL A 125 1.35 6.94 -4.61
C VAL A 125 -0.03 7.04 -5.29
N PHE A 126 -0.11 6.79 -6.60
CA PHE A 126 -1.39 6.77 -7.31
C PHE A 126 -2.31 5.65 -6.81
N SER A 127 -1.77 4.49 -6.47
CA SER A 127 -2.53 3.37 -5.90
C SER A 127 -3.23 3.75 -4.60
N VAL A 128 -2.62 4.57 -3.73
CA VAL A 128 -3.29 5.08 -2.52
C VAL A 128 -4.52 5.92 -2.87
N ASN A 129 -4.42 6.77 -3.90
CA ASN A 129 -5.56 7.57 -4.34
C ASN A 129 -6.64 6.71 -5.02
N THR A 130 -6.26 5.67 -5.76
CA THR A 130 -7.19 4.68 -6.29
C THR A 130 -7.94 4.00 -5.16
N LEU A 131 -7.24 3.56 -4.10
CA LEU A 131 -7.85 2.96 -2.93
C LEU A 131 -8.84 3.88 -2.22
N ARG A 132 -8.53 5.18 -2.08
CA ARG A 132 -9.48 6.19 -1.58
C ARG A 132 -10.79 6.20 -2.40
N SER A 133 -10.68 6.13 -3.73
CA SER A 133 -11.87 6.04 -4.60
C SER A 133 -12.66 4.75 -4.37
N LEU A 134 -12.00 3.66 -4.00
CA LEU A 134 -12.67 2.38 -3.69
C LEU A 134 -13.45 2.44 -2.38
N PHE A 135 -12.96 3.15 -1.36
CA PHE A 135 -13.72 3.41 -0.13
C PHE A 135 -15.02 4.17 -0.42
N VAL A 136 -14.97 5.16 -1.33
CA VAL A 136 -16.16 5.92 -1.74
C VAL A 136 -17.07 5.10 -2.66
N SER A 137 -16.54 4.10 -3.38
CA SER A 137 -17.34 3.25 -4.28
C SER A 137 -18.35 2.37 -3.53
N SER A 138 -18.11 2.07 -2.26
CA SER A 138 -19.07 1.38 -1.39
C SER A 138 -20.35 2.20 -1.14
N ALA A 139 -20.34 3.51 -1.40
CA ALA A 139 -21.50 4.39 -1.34
C ALA A 139 -22.38 4.36 -2.61
N ILE A 140 -21.98 3.61 -3.66
CA ILE A 140 -22.72 3.55 -4.92
C ILE A 140 -23.87 2.54 -4.78
N PRO A 141 -25.14 2.92 -5.04
CA PRO A 141 -26.31 2.06 -4.84
C PRO A 141 -26.45 0.91 -5.87
N TYR A 142 -25.47 0.72 -6.77
CA TYR A 142 -25.52 -0.28 -7.84
C TYR A 142 -24.61 -1.47 -7.52
N PHE A 143 -25.23 -2.59 -7.14
CA PHE A 143 -24.57 -3.82 -6.67
C PHE A 143 -23.49 -4.37 -7.64
N HIS A 144 -23.80 -4.47 -8.94
CA HIS A 144 -22.85 -5.01 -9.93
C HIS A 144 -21.60 -4.14 -10.15
N ILE A 145 -21.73 -2.82 -10.02
CA ILE A 145 -20.61 -1.88 -10.15
C ILE A 145 -19.76 -1.90 -8.88
N ARG A 146 -20.40 -2.05 -7.71
CA ARG A 146 -19.75 -2.17 -6.40
C ARG A 146 -18.85 -3.40 -6.31
N GLU A 147 -19.30 -4.56 -6.76
CA GLU A 147 -18.48 -5.79 -6.72
C GLU A 147 -17.29 -5.76 -7.68
N SER A 148 -17.48 -5.17 -8.87
CA SER A 148 -16.45 -5.11 -9.93
C SER A 148 -15.31 -4.15 -9.60
N ILE A 149 -15.64 -3.01 -9.00
CA ILE A 149 -14.68 -1.96 -8.63
C ILE A 149 -14.10 -2.23 -7.24
N GLY A 150 -14.89 -2.78 -6.33
CA GLY A 150 -14.54 -2.98 -4.93
C GLY A 150 -13.59 -4.16 -4.66
N PHE A 151 -13.72 -4.69 -3.45
CA PHE A 151 -12.83 -5.70 -2.88
C PHE A 151 -13.39 -7.13 -2.96
N GLY A 152 -14.38 -7.36 -3.82
CA GLY A 152 -14.93 -8.68 -4.09
C GLY A 152 -13.91 -9.63 -4.73
N PHE A 153 -14.28 -10.92 -4.84
CA PHE A 153 -13.43 -11.93 -5.47
C PHE A 153 -13.24 -11.62 -6.96
N GLY A 154 -12.07 -11.09 -7.34
CA GLY A 154 -11.77 -10.62 -8.70
C GLY A 154 -12.01 -9.12 -8.93
N GLY A 155 -12.40 -8.36 -7.91
CA GLY A 155 -12.52 -6.91 -7.98
C GLY A 155 -11.15 -6.21 -8.09
N LEU A 156 -11.13 -5.02 -8.68
CA LEU A 156 -9.90 -4.23 -8.89
C LEU A 156 -9.14 -3.97 -7.59
N GLY A 157 -9.84 -3.73 -6.48
CA GLY A 157 -9.24 -3.56 -5.17
C GLY A 157 -8.48 -4.80 -4.70
N GLY A 158 -9.06 -5.98 -4.86
CA GLY A 158 -8.43 -7.25 -4.48
C GLY A 158 -7.17 -7.56 -5.30
N ILE A 159 -7.22 -7.34 -6.62
CA ILE A 159 -6.07 -7.53 -7.51
C ILE A 159 -4.92 -6.58 -7.12
N LEU A 160 -5.25 -5.31 -6.84
CA LEU A 160 -4.26 -4.32 -6.45
C LEU A 160 -3.56 -4.71 -5.15
N VAL A 161 -4.31 -5.19 -4.15
CA VAL A 161 -3.74 -5.68 -2.88
C VAL A 161 -2.83 -6.89 -3.11
N MET A 162 -3.24 -7.85 -3.93
CA MET A 162 -2.41 -9.01 -4.26
C MET A 162 -1.08 -8.61 -4.89
N ILE A 163 -1.10 -7.70 -5.88
CA ILE A 163 0.12 -7.19 -6.52
C ILE A 163 1.02 -6.51 -5.49
N SER A 164 0.46 -5.68 -4.60
CA SER A 164 1.24 -5.00 -3.56
C SER A 164 1.83 -5.96 -2.52
N ILE A 165 1.20 -7.10 -2.22
CA ILE A 165 1.82 -8.13 -1.36
C ILE A 165 3.08 -8.70 -2.01
N PHE A 166 3.01 -9.06 -3.29
CA PHE A 166 4.19 -9.54 -4.02
C PHE A 166 5.29 -8.46 -4.10
N GLU A 167 4.90 -7.20 -4.28
CA GLU A 167 5.81 -6.07 -4.27
C GLU A 167 6.52 -5.93 -2.92
N ILE A 168 5.82 -6.01 -1.80
CA ILE A 168 6.41 -5.98 -0.45
C ILE A 168 7.47 -7.05 -0.27
N VAL A 169 7.19 -8.29 -0.71
CA VAL A 169 8.16 -9.40 -0.62
C VAL A 169 9.40 -9.08 -1.45
N GLY A 170 9.22 -8.63 -2.70
CA GLY A 170 10.33 -8.22 -3.57
C GLY A 170 11.16 -7.08 -2.98
N LEU A 171 10.52 -6.03 -2.48
CA LEU A 171 11.19 -4.88 -1.89
C LEU A 171 11.93 -5.23 -0.60
N THR A 172 11.38 -6.13 0.21
CA THR A 172 12.03 -6.61 1.44
C THR A 172 13.32 -7.35 1.10
N ILE A 173 13.30 -8.23 0.10
CA ILE A 173 14.49 -8.96 -0.38
C ILE A 173 15.52 -7.97 -0.94
N LEU A 174 15.10 -7.02 -1.78
CA LEU A 174 16.01 -6.02 -2.37
C LEU A 174 16.63 -5.12 -1.30
N LEU A 175 15.86 -4.68 -0.30
CA LEU A 175 16.36 -3.87 0.82
C LEU A 175 17.37 -4.63 1.68
N TYR A 176 17.13 -5.92 1.88
CA TYR A 176 18.04 -6.80 2.60
C TYR A 176 19.36 -6.93 1.85
N LEU A 177 19.31 -7.30 0.57
CA LEU A 177 20.50 -7.48 -0.27
C LEU A 177 21.28 -6.18 -0.51
N SER A 178 20.61 -5.03 -0.56
CA SER A 178 21.28 -3.74 -0.79
C SER A 178 22.02 -3.21 0.43
N ASN A 179 21.80 -3.80 1.61
CA ASN A 179 22.45 -3.43 2.87
C ASN A 179 23.43 -4.52 3.39
N GLU A 180 23.59 -5.62 2.65
CA GLU A 180 24.69 -6.57 2.80
C GLU A 180 25.98 -5.97 2.24
#